data_AF-A0A661RFK4-F1
#
_entry.id   AF-A0A661RFK4-F1
#
_cell.length_a   1.000
_cell.length_b   1.000
_cell.length_c   1.000
_cell.angle_alpha   90.00
_cell.angle_beta   90.00
_cell.angle_gamma   90.00
#
_symmetry.space_group_name_H-M   'P 1'
#
loop_
_entity.id
_entity.type
_entity.pdbx_description
1 polymer ?
#
loop_
_entity_poly.entity_id
_entity_poly.type
_entity_poly.pdbx_seq_one_letter_code
_entity_poly.pdbx_strand_id
1 'polypeptide(L)'
;MMARVLIILFLALHLTGCAILAPKYTRPSAPIPKKWPKGKAYKSVRAIPGVPTVKDLNLSEFFTDRKLKKIIAMSLSNNLDLRLAALNVERARALYGVQRAELFPTVNATGSANIERVPADLSPTGKSMTEEKYSVGLGIASWEIDFFGRIRSLK
;
A
#
# COMPACT_ATOMS: atom_id res chain seq x y z
N MET A 1 -15.17 23.44 -39.98
CA MET A 1 -13.90 22.66 -40.00
C MET A 1 -13.03 22.96 -38.78
N MET A 2 -12.77 24.23 -38.44
CA MET A 2 -11.96 24.62 -37.26
C MET A 2 -12.49 24.11 -35.92
N ALA A 3 -13.80 24.12 -35.67
CA ALA A 3 -14.38 23.63 -34.41
C ALA A 3 -14.12 22.12 -34.15
N ARG A 4 -14.11 21.29 -35.20
CA ARG A 4 -13.79 19.85 -35.09
C ARG A 4 -12.32 19.63 -34.75
N VAL A 5 -11.43 20.44 -35.32
CA VAL A 5 -9.98 20.37 -35.04
C VAL A 5 -9.69 20.81 -33.59
N LEU A 6 -10.36 21.86 -33.11
CA LEU A 6 -10.27 22.30 -31.72
C LEU A 6 -10.75 21.25 -30.72
N ILE A 7 -11.88 20.58 -30.99
CA ILE A 7 -12.40 19.50 -30.13
C ILE A 7 -11.44 18.31 -30.09
N ILE A 8 -10.86 17.92 -31.24
CA ILE A 8 -9.90 16.81 -31.30
C ILE A 8 -8.60 17.15 -30.55
N LEU A 9 -8.10 18.38 -30.70
CA LEU A 9 -6.91 18.84 -29.98
C LEU A 9 -7.15 18.89 -28.47
N PHE A 10 -8.31 19.39 -28.04
CA PHE A 10 -8.69 19.43 -26.63
C PHE A 10 -8.78 18.01 -26.05
N LEU A 11 -9.42 17.08 -26.77
CA LEU A 11 -9.51 15.68 -26.36
C LEU A 11 -8.12 15.04 -26.27
N ALA A 12 -7.24 15.25 -27.25
CA ALA A 12 -5.87 14.72 -27.23
C ALA A 12 -5.03 15.25 -26.06
N LEU A 13 -5.20 16.52 -25.67
CA LEU A 13 -4.54 17.08 -24.48
C LEU A 13 -5.04 16.46 -23.16
N HIS A 14 -6.27 15.98 -23.09
CA HIS A 14 -6.82 15.37 -21.86
C HIS A 14 -6.37 13.91 -21.67
N LEU A 15 -5.99 13.21 -22.75
CA LEU A 15 -5.53 11.82 -22.65
C LEU A 15 -4.12 11.68 -22.05
N THR A 16 -3.29 12.73 -22.04
CA THR A 16 -1.92 12.68 -21.48
C THR A 16 -1.89 12.82 -19.95
N GLY A 17 -3.00 13.21 -19.32
CA GLY A 17 -3.14 13.34 -17.86
C GLY A 17 -3.37 12.03 -17.09
N CYS A 18 -3.67 10.92 -17.78
CA CYS A 18 -3.89 9.60 -17.15
C CYS A 18 -2.61 8.87 -16.72
N ALA A 19 -1.48 9.57 -16.58
CA ALA A 19 -0.20 8.97 -16.25
C ALA A 19 -0.10 8.72 -14.73
N ILE A 20 0.13 7.46 -14.35
CA ILE A 20 0.55 7.06 -13.01
C ILE A 20 1.80 7.87 -12.64
N LEU A 21 1.72 8.64 -11.56
CA LEU A 21 2.78 9.54 -11.07
C LEU A 21 4.03 8.81 -10.56
N ALA A 22 3.96 7.49 -10.35
CA ALA A 22 5.09 6.72 -9.84
C ALA A 22 6.16 6.52 -10.94
N PRO A 23 7.44 6.83 -10.68
CA PRO A 23 8.52 6.57 -11.63
C PRO A 23 8.66 5.07 -11.86
N LYS A 24 8.99 4.68 -13.10
CA LYS A 24 9.25 3.28 -13.43
C LYS A 24 10.42 2.76 -12.59
N TYR A 25 10.18 1.68 -11.83
CA TYR A 25 11.25 1.06 -11.05
C TYR A 25 12.34 0.50 -11.97
N THR A 26 13.57 0.98 -11.80
CA THR A 26 14.77 0.43 -12.41
C THR A 26 15.70 -0.06 -11.32
N ARG A 27 15.96 -1.38 -11.28
CA ARG A 27 16.88 -1.97 -10.30
C ARG A 27 18.30 -1.42 -10.53
N PRO A 28 18.92 -0.78 -9.52
CA PRO A 28 20.31 -0.34 -9.63
C PRO A 28 21.26 -1.52 -9.86
N SER A 29 22.34 -1.31 -10.60
CA SER A 29 23.41 -2.29 -10.71
C SER A 29 24.08 -2.49 -9.34
N ALA A 30 24.29 -3.74 -8.94
CA ALA A 30 24.95 -4.05 -7.68
C ALA A 30 26.43 -3.59 -7.72
N PRO A 31 26.91 -2.76 -6.77
CA PRO A 31 28.26 -2.23 -6.74
C PRO A 31 29.27 -3.26 -6.19
N ILE A 32 29.23 -4.47 -6.72
CA ILE A 32 30.08 -5.59 -6.29
C ILE A 32 30.71 -6.26 -7.51
N PRO A 33 31.87 -6.95 -7.34
CA PRO A 33 32.43 -7.77 -8.39
C PRO A 33 31.43 -8.83 -8.88
N LYS A 34 31.36 -9.04 -10.20
CA LYS A 34 30.47 -10.06 -10.81
C LYS A 34 30.85 -11.50 -10.44
N LYS A 35 32.04 -11.72 -9.87
CA LYS A 35 32.59 -13.03 -9.51
C LYS A 35 33.22 -12.95 -8.13
N TRP A 36 33.18 -14.08 -7.43
CA TRP A 36 33.87 -14.25 -6.16
C TRP A 36 35.40 -14.11 -6.32
N PRO A 37 36.12 -13.71 -5.25
CA PRO A 37 37.58 -13.70 -5.24
C PRO A 37 38.18 -15.09 -5.55
N LYS A 38 39.40 -15.09 -6.06
CA LYS A 38 40.19 -16.31 -6.32
C LYS A 38 41.50 -16.24 -5.53
N GLY A 39 42.02 -17.40 -5.11
CA GLY A 39 43.29 -17.49 -4.38
C GLY A 39 43.41 -18.81 -3.62
N LYS A 40 44.50 -18.98 -2.86
CA LYS A 40 44.76 -20.21 -2.10
C LYS A 40 43.63 -20.57 -1.11
N ALA A 41 42.96 -19.56 -0.56
CA ALA A 41 41.81 -19.74 0.33
C ALA A 41 40.49 -20.08 -0.39
N TYR A 42 40.39 -19.84 -1.71
CA TYR A 42 39.18 -20.01 -2.50
C TYR A 42 39.33 -21.20 -3.46
N LYS A 43 38.86 -22.37 -3.03
CA LYS A 43 38.81 -23.55 -3.89
C LYS A 43 37.86 -23.28 -5.06
N SER A 44 38.31 -23.60 -6.28
CA SER A 44 37.46 -23.49 -7.46
C SER A 44 36.41 -24.59 -7.43
N VAL A 45 35.19 -24.25 -7.02
CA VAL A 45 34.04 -25.15 -7.11
C VAL A 45 33.32 -24.85 -8.42
N ARG A 46 33.18 -25.85 -9.29
CA ARG A 46 32.30 -25.77 -10.47
C ARG A 46 30.91 -26.25 -10.08
N ALA A 47 29.89 -25.56 -10.54
CA ALA A 47 28.52 -26.05 -10.44
C ALA A 47 28.42 -27.40 -11.15
N ILE A 48 27.90 -28.41 -10.45
CA ILE A 48 27.67 -29.74 -10.99
C ILE A 48 26.29 -29.69 -11.68
N PRO A 49 26.20 -29.99 -12.99
CA PRO A 49 24.92 -30.03 -13.69
C PRO A 49 23.95 -31.00 -13.00
N GLY A 50 22.70 -30.57 -12.79
CA GLY A 50 21.65 -31.40 -12.18
C GLY A 50 21.61 -31.39 -10.65
N VAL A 51 22.52 -30.69 -9.97
CA VAL A 51 22.47 -30.51 -8.50
C VAL A 51 21.69 -29.23 -8.16
N PRO A 52 20.74 -29.27 -7.20
CA PRO A 52 19.99 -28.10 -6.77
C PRO A 52 20.89 -26.96 -6.30
N THR A 53 20.48 -25.72 -6.56
CA THR A 53 21.17 -24.58 -5.97
C THR A 53 20.77 -24.42 -4.50
N VAL A 54 21.55 -23.66 -3.72
CA VAL A 54 21.25 -23.41 -2.29
C VAL A 54 19.84 -22.84 -2.08
N LYS A 55 19.28 -22.15 -3.07
CA LYS A 55 17.92 -21.59 -2.99
C LYS A 55 16.82 -22.66 -3.09
N ASP A 56 17.10 -23.72 -3.83
CA ASP A 56 16.15 -24.79 -4.12
C ASP A 56 16.34 -25.98 -3.16
N LEU A 57 17.43 -25.97 -2.40
CA LEU A 57 17.77 -27.04 -1.46
C LEU A 57 16.85 -27.00 -0.24
N ASN A 58 16.24 -28.14 0.06
CA ASN A 58 15.48 -28.29 1.29
C ASN A 58 16.43 -28.33 2.49
N LEU A 59 16.14 -27.51 3.51
CA LEU A 59 16.95 -27.43 4.73
C LEU A 59 17.08 -28.80 5.43
N SER A 60 16.03 -29.62 5.34
CA SER A 60 16.01 -30.97 5.90
C SER A 60 16.87 -31.99 5.14
N GLU A 61 17.25 -31.70 3.89
CA GLU A 61 18.22 -32.50 3.11
C GLU A 61 19.65 -32.04 3.37
N PHE A 62 19.85 -30.75 3.66
CA PHE A 62 21.16 -30.18 3.95
C PHE A 62 21.72 -30.64 5.30
N PHE A 63 20.91 -30.61 6.36
CA PHE A 63 21.30 -31.15 7.65
C PHE A 63 21.11 -32.66 7.68
N THR A 64 22.09 -33.44 8.14
CA THR A 64 22.00 -34.91 8.21
C THR A 64 21.63 -35.42 9.60
N ASP A 65 22.00 -34.68 10.65
CA ASP A 65 21.74 -35.04 12.04
C ASP A 65 20.24 -34.99 12.38
N ARG A 66 19.70 -36.10 12.89
CA ARG A 66 18.26 -36.23 13.21
C ARG A 66 17.84 -35.39 14.42
N LYS A 67 18.70 -35.24 15.43
CA LYS A 67 18.41 -34.42 16.62
C LYS A 67 18.36 -32.94 16.21
N LEU A 68 19.32 -32.49 15.40
CA LEU A 68 19.35 -31.11 14.89
C LEU A 68 18.10 -30.80 14.05
N LYS A 69 17.68 -31.70 13.15
CA LYS A 69 16.42 -31.54 12.40
C LYS A 69 15.21 -31.31 13.32
N LYS A 70 15.12 -32.09 14.40
CA LYS A 70 14.03 -31.96 15.37
C LYS A 70 14.06 -30.62 16.11
N ILE A 71 15.25 -30.14 16.48
CA ILE A 71 15.41 -28.82 17.12
C ILE A 71 15.04 -27.70 16.15
N ILE A 72 15.47 -27.77 14.90
CA ILE A 72 15.12 -26.79 13.86
C ILE A 72 13.60 -26.75 13.67
N ALA A 73 12.96 -27.90 13.49
CA ALA A 73 11.50 -27.97 13.33
C ALA A 73 10.76 -27.37 14.53
N MET A 74 11.20 -27.69 15.75
CA MET A 74 10.62 -27.16 16.99
C MET A 74 10.85 -25.64 17.13
N SER A 75 12.01 -25.13 16.68
CA SER A 75 12.30 -23.71 16.64
C SER A 75 11.39 -23.01 15.62
N LEU A 76 11.26 -23.52 14.40
CA LEU A 76 10.40 -22.92 13.38
C LEU A 76 8.93 -22.83 13.83
N SER A 77 8.43 -23.78 14.62
CA SER A 77 7.05 -23.75 15.12
C SER A 77 6.84 -22.88 16.36
N ASN A 78 7.87 -22.68 17.21
CA ASN A 78 7.71 -22.04 18.52
C ASN A 78 8.49 -20.73 18.69
N ASN A 79 9.36 -20.37 17.75
CA ASN A 79 10.18 -19.17 17.86
C ASN A 79 9.32 -17.89 17.78
N LEU A 80 9.40 -17.08 18.84
CA LEU A 80 8.61 -15.86 18.97
C LEU A 80 9.02 -14.77 17.99
N ASP A 81 10.30 -14.69 17.61
CA ASP A 81 10.78 -13.73 16.63
C ASP A 81 10.25 -14.04 15.24
N LEU A 82 10.19 -15.32 14.85
CA LEU A 82 9.58 -15.74 13.59
C LEU A 82 8.07 -15.48 13.57
N ARG A 83 7.39 -15.72 14.70
CA ARG A 83 5.97 -15.38 14.84
C ARG A 83 5.74 -13.86 14.73
N LEU A 84 6.59 -13.07 15.37
CA LEU A 84 6.55 -11.61 15.27
C LEU A 84 6.79 -11.14 13.83
N ALA A 85 7.77 -11.73 13.13
CA ALA A 85 8.03 -11.42 11.72
C ALA A 85 6.82 -11.74 10.83
N ALA A 86 6.16 -12.89 11.04
CA ALA A 86 4.93 -13.24 10.32
C ALA A 86 3.80 -12.24 10.60
N LEU A 87 3.58 -11.86 11.86
CA LEU A 87 2.59 -10.85 12.24
C LEU A 87 2.90 -9.47 11.67
N ASN A 88 4.18 -9.10 11.53
CA ASN A 88 4.57 -7.86 10.86
C ASN A 88 4.19 -7.85 9.38
N VAL A 89 4.26 -9.00 8.70
CA VAL A 89 3.77 -9.15 7.31
C VAL A 89 2.24 -8.98 7.25
N GLU A 90 1.50 -9.58 8.19
CA GLU A 90 0.05 -9.41 8.28
C GLU A 90 -0.34 -7.96 8.58
N ARG A 91 0.36 -7.30 9.50
CA ARG A 91 0.19 -5.87 9.79
C ARG A 91 0.42 -5.01 8.54
N ALA A 92 1.50 -5.25 7.80
CA ALA A 92 1.78 -4.53 6.56
C ALA A 92 0.66 -4.76 5.53
N ARG A 93 0.15 -5.99 5.41
CA ARG A 93 -0.99 -6.31 4.53
C ARG A 93 -2.28 -5.59 4.96
N ALA A 94 -2.55 -5.51 6.26
CA ALA A 94 -3.72 -4.81 6.78
C ALA A 94 -3.62 -3.30 6.52
N LEU A 95 -2.45 -2.68 6.73
CA LEU A 95 -2.21 -1.27 6.42
C LEU A 95 -2.37 -0.98 4.92
N TYR A 96 -1.83 -1.85 4.06
CA TYR A 96 -2.06 -1.78 2.62
C TYR A 96 -3.57 -1.88 2.29
N GLY A 97 -4.31 -2.73 3.01
CA GLY A 97 -5.77 -2.85 2.88
C GLY A 97 -6.50 -1.56 3.22
N VAL A 98 -6.13 -0.88 4.31
CA VAL A 98 -6.68 0.43 4.71
C VAL A 98 -6.41 1.48 3.65
N GLN A 99 -5.16 1.63 3.22
CA GLN A 99 -4.83 2.56 2.13
C GLN A 99 -5.56 2.18 0.84
N ARG A 100 -5.76 0.88 0.58
CA ARG A 100 -6.52 0.42 -0.58
C ARG A 100 -7.97 0.85 -0.56
N ALA A 101 -8.59 0.86 0.61
CA ALA A 101 -9.98 1.27 0.80
C ALA A 101 -10.24 2.72 0.38
N GLU A 102 -9.24 3.61 0.46
CA GLU A 102 -9.37 5.03 0.05
C GLU A 102 -9.71 5.24 -1.43
N LEU A 103 -9.52 4.22 -2.30
CA LEU A 103 -10.00 4.29 -3.69
C LEU A 103 -11.52 4.24 -3.80
N PHE A 104 -12.20 3.75 -2.78
CA PHE A 104 -13.64 3.55 -2.77
C PHE A 104 -14.31 4.62 -1.91
N PRO A 105 -15.52 5.06 -2.28
CA PRO A 105 -16.26 6.00 -1.45
C PRO A 105 -16.67 5.35 -0.13
N THR A 106 -16.38 6.03 0.98
CA THR A 106 -16.91 5.64 2.30
C THR A 106 -18.34 6.17 2.45
N VAL A 107 -19.29 5.27 2.68
CA VAL A 107 -20.68 5.62 2.96
C VAL A 107 -20.87 5.72 4.46
N ASN A 108 -21.31 6.89 4.94
CA ASN A 108 -21.51 7.16 6.37
C ASN A 108 -22.96 7.54 6.64
N ALA A 109 -23.49 7.10 7.77
CA ALA A 109 -24.69 7.66 8.37
C ALA A 109 -24.27 8.73 9.38
N THR A 110 -24.82 9.94 9.28
CA THR A 110 -24.50 11.06 10.16
C THR A 110 -25.76 11.61 10.81
N GLY A 111 -25.62 12.07 12.05
CA GLY A 111 -26.65 12.81 12.79
C GLY A 111 -26.01 14.01 13.47
N SER A 112 -26.65 15.17 13.40
CA SER A 112 -26.17 16.38 14.08
C SER A 112 -27.33 17.19 14.64
N ALA A 113 -27.05 17.90 15.73
CA ALA A 113 -27.94 18.87 16.36
C ALA A 113 -27.14 20.16 16.57
N ASN A 114 -27.62 21.27 16.03
CA ASN A 114 -27.06 22.59 16.25
C ASN A 114 -28.11 23.40 17.01
N ILE A 115 -27.78 23.80 18.23
CA ILE A 115 -28.62 24.62 19.09
C ILE A 115 -27.85 25.89 19.38
N GLU A 116 -28.33 27.02 18.89
CA GLU A 116 -27.65 28.30 19.06
C GLU A 116 -28.62 29.40 19.48
N ARG A 117 -28.12 30.32 20.30
CA ARG A 117 -28.87 31.51 20.68
C ARG A 117 -28.47 32.64 19.74
N VAL A 118 -29.42 33.06 18.91
CA VAL A 118 -29.24 34.17 17.97
C VAL A 118 -29.68 35.47 18.68
N PRO A 119 -28.81 36.49 18.76
CA PRO A 119 -29.17 37.79 19.32
C PRO A 119 -30.12 38.56 18.37
N ALA A 120 -30.77 39.60 18.89
CA ALA A 120 -31.86 40.28 18.20
C ALA A 120 -31.42 41.00 16.90
N ASP A 121 -30.17 41.48 16.86
CA ASP A 121 -29.51 42.15 15.74
C ASP A 121 -29.15 41.23 14.58
N LEU A 122 -29.01 39.91 14.83
CA LEU A 122 -28.74 38.89 13.81
C LEU A 122 -29.98 38.03 13.48
N SER A 123 -31.06 38.17 14.23
CA SER A 123 -32.29 37.40 14.07
C SER A 123 -33.15 37.94 12.92
N PRO A 124 -33.71 37.07 12.04
CA PRO A 124 -34.64 37.49 10.97
C PRO A 124 -35.91 38.19 11.51
N THR A 125 -36.23 37.95 12.79
CA THR A 125 -37.42 38.50 13.45
C THR A 125 -37.14 39.75 14.28
N GLY A 126 -35.88 40.20 14.37
CA GLY A 126 -35.48 41.35 15.18
C GLY A 126 -35.55 41.13 16.70
N LYS A 127 -35.74 39.87 17.14
CA LYS A 127 -35.80 39.48 18.56
C LYS A 127 -34.84 38.32 18.81
N SER A 128 -34.24 38.28 20.02
CA SER A 128 -33.38 37.16 20.39
C SER A 128 -34.19 35.87 20.44
N MET A 129 -33.66 34.83 19.81
CA MET A 129 -34.30 33.52 19.71
C MET A 129 -33.27 32.41 19.88
N THR A 130 -33.74 31.22 20.22
CA THR A 130 -32.93 30.00 20.16
C THR A 130 -33.33 29.25 18.89
N GLU A 131 -32.36 28.98 18.02
CA GLU A 131 -32.55 28.15 16.84
C GLU A 131 -32.06 26.73 17.14
N GLU A 132 -32.89 25.74 16.79
CA GLU A 132 -32.59 24.32 16.95
C GLU A 132 -32.70 23.63 15.59
N LYS A 133 -31.59 23.08 15.12
CA LYS A 133 -31.52 22.39 13.83
C LYS A 133 -30.99 20.98 14.01
N TYR A 134 -31.83 20.01 13.71
CA TYR A 134 -31.49 18.59 13.70
C TYR A 134 -31.35 18.13 12.25
N SER A 135 -30.31 17.34 11.96
CA SER A 135 -30.14 16.72 10.65
C SER A 135 -29.68 15.28 10.78
N VAL A 136 -30.21 14.42 9.93
CA VAL A 136 -29.79 13.03 9.76
C VAL A 136 -29.57 12.80 8.28
N GLY A 137 -28.47 12.15 7.92
CA GLY A 137 -28.10 11.91 6.53
C GLY A 137 -27.41 10.57 6.34
N LEU A 138 -27.49 10.05 5.11
CA LEU A 138 -26.69 8.94 4.64
C LEU A 138 -26.00 9.40 3.35
N GLY A 139 -24.69 9.28 3.27
CA GLY A 139 -23.99 9.75 2.08
C GLY A 139 -22.50 9.54 2.10
N ILE A 140 -21.88 9.99 1.01
CA ILE A 140 -20.44 9.99 0.81
C ILE A 140 -19.96 11.42 1.06
N ALA A 141 -19.04 11.59 1.99
CA ALA A 141 -18.42 12.88 2.28
C ALA A 141 -16.97 12.88 1.77
N SER A 142 -16.60 13.93 1.03
CA SER A 142 -15.22 14.22 0.64
C SER A 142 -14.47 13.05 -0.05
N TRP A 143 -15.15 12.25 -0.86
CA TRP A 143 -14.49 11.20 -1.65
C TRP A 143 -13.76 11.80 -2.86
N GLU A 144 -12.48 11.46 -3.00
CA GLU A 144 -11.65 11.87 -4.12
C GLU A 144 -11.71 10.83 -5.25
N ILE A 145 -12.01 11.29 -6.46
CA ILE A 145 -11.88 10.47 -7.67
C ILE A 145 -10.41 10.45 -8.08
N ASP A 146 -9.77 9.28 -8.03
CA ASP A 146 -8.34 9.09 -8.33
C ASP A 146 -8.05 9.11 -9.85
N PHE A 147 -8.23 10.26 -10.50
CA PHE A 147 -7.99 10.43 -11.95
C PHE A 147 -6.50 10.37 -12.32
N PHE A 148 -5.64 10.97 -11.48
CA PHE A 148 -4.19 11.07 -11.72
C PHE A 148 -3.37 9.95 -11.04
N GLY A 149 -4.03 9.00 -10.36
CA GLY A 149 -3.34 7.90 -9.68
C GLY A 149 -2.56 8.29 -8.42
N ARG A 150 -2.92 9.42 -7.77
CA ARG A 150 -2.33 9.86 -6.50
C ARG A 150 -2.50 8.78 -5.44
N ILE A 151 -3.73 8.29 -5.23
CA ILE A 151 -4.03 7.27 -4.21
C ILE A 151 -3.35 5.93 -4.58
N ARG A 152 -3.31 5.58 -5.87
CA ARG A 152 -2.59 4.38 -6.35
C ARG A 152 -1.08 4.46 -6.12
N SER A 153 -0.49 5.65 -6.11
CA SER A 153 0.94 5.85 -5.90
C SER A 153 1.39 5.76 -4.44
N LEU A 154 0.47 5.77 -3.49
CA LEU A 154 0.74 5.81 -2.04
C LEU A 154 0.72 4.44 -1.32
N LYS A 155 0.49 3.34 -2.06
CA LYS A 155 0.37 1.98 -1.50
C LYS A 155 1.58 1.11 -1.78
#